data_AF-A0A2P2LWG2-F1
#
_entry.id   AF-A0A2P2LWG2-F1
#
_cell.length_a   1.000
_cell.length_b   1.000
_cell.length_c   1.000
_cell.angle_alpha   90.00
_cell.angle_beta   90.00
_cell.angle_gamma   90.00
#
_symmetry.space_group_name_H-M   'P 1'
#
loop_
_entity.id
_entity.type
_entity.pdbx_description
1 polymer ?
#
loop_
_entity_poly.entity_id
_entity_poly.type
_entity_poly.pdbx_seq_one_letter_code
_entity_poly.pdbx_strand_id
1 'polypeptide(L)'
;MSTRNVIQIVDQLDFSLLHGVGDPVSHSASLLGAFEVLSKRLHHIEDIPLRVSRVQPLDPAFRFTSVFPPAPHPLANEGNVQRLSKLTSSCIKPLQVMIQLEGSGNWPMDGVAIEKTKSAFLLKIGESLQNSWGMTCIASEDNVDVFLSGYAFRLRILHERGLPLVKREMGSGRLKEVSSIDNKLFVHSQHSSMINGLQGLFPIYGPVVRLAKRWVSSHLFSACLAEEAVELLVAYLFVKPLPFSVPCSRITGFLRFLRLLAEYDWTFSALVVDMNNDLTPSDKKEIYDKFMLSRKGYEENPWDASPAMFLTMSYDKASEAWTRSSPNSLELKRLVAYARSSANLLTRLILQDQIDSYRWECLFRTPLNNYDAVILLHGDRLPYPQRLLFPSKLEQGRLVANGKASKAFRPFMLPEDLRGSSEELKKGLLVDFDPLRCYIEDLEKEFNSLKVWYDSLGGDVIGLTWDSKKRGREEAEDDPIDLLKAVGEAGKGFMRSVYFLKAPRLVN
;
A
#
# COMPACT_ATOMS: atom_id res chain seq x y z
N MET A 1 -9.10 49.77 -5.49
CA MET A 1 -8.53 48.41 -5.55
C MET A 1 -9.34 47.54 -4.61
N SER A 2 -10.10 46.59 -5.15
CA SER A 2 -10.93 45.69 -4.34
C SER A 2 -10.02 44.85 -3.45
N THR A 3 -10.18 44.97 -2.13
CA THR A 3 -9.62 44.05 -1.13
C THR A 3 -10.14 42.66 -1.46
N ARG A 4 -9.35 41.88 -2.20
CA ARG A 4 -9.60 40.45 -2.37
C ARG A 4 -9.68 39.86 -0.97
N ASN A 5 -10.87 39.45 -0.55
CA ASN A 5 -11.05 38.55 0.58
C ASN A 5 -10.31 37.25 0.22
N VAL A 6 -9.05 37.16 0.62
CA VAL A 6 -8.27 35.92 0.52
C VAL A 6 -8.81 35.04 1.63
N ILE A 7 -9.72 34.12 1.29
CA ILE A 7 -10.14 33.09 2.24
C ILE A 7 -9.08 31.99 2.24
N GLN A 8 -8.56 31.69 3.43
CA GLN A 8 -7.51 30.71 3.62
C GLN A 8 -8.11 29.31 3.72
N ILE A 9 -8.24 28.62 2.58
CA ILE A 9 -8.56 27.18 2.53
C ILE A 9 -7.24 26.41 2.59
N VAL A 10 -6.68 26.18 3.79
CA VAL A 10 -5.34 25.58 3.94
C VAL A 10 -5.34 24.30 4.77
N ASP A 11 -6.29 24.13 5.70
CA ASP A 11 -6.27 23.09 6.75
C ASP A 11 -7.52 22.19 6.77
N GLN A 12 -8.53 22.44 5.93
CA GLN A 12 -9.80 21.70 5.94
C GLN A 12 -9.66 20.20 5.61
N LEU A 13 -8.52 19.80 5.02
CA LEU A 13 -8.20 18.40 4.73
C LEU A 13 -7.16 17.81 5.69
N ASP A 14 -6.64 18.59 6.64
CA ASP A 14 -5.54 18.17 7.51
C ASP A 14 -5.95 17.02 8.41
N PHE A 15 -7.20 17.02 8.88
CA PHE A 15 -7.78 15.93 9.69
C PHE A 15 -7.50 14.54 9.09
N SER A 16 -7.42 14.45 7.76
CA SER A 16 -7.24 13.17 7.05
C SER A 16 -5.84 12.58 7.18
N LEU A 17 -4.83 13.41 7.52
CA LEU A 17 -3.42 13.06 7.64
C LEU A 17 -2.89 13.13 9.08
N LEU A 18 -3.69 13.66 10.01
CA LEU A 18 -3.30 13.74 11.42
C LEU A 18 -3.25 12.35 12.06
N HIS A 19 -2.30 12.19 12.98
CA HIS A 19 -2.15 11.02 13.84
C HIS A 19 -2.00 11.50 15.28
N GLY A 20 -3.09 11.45 16.06
CA GLY A 20 -3.13 12.10 17.36
C GLY A 20 -3.11 13.62 17.21
N VAL A 21 -2.02 14.28 17.63
CA VAL A 21 -1.96 15.76 17.75
C VAL A 21 -1.20 16.42 16.58
N GLY A 22 -0.63 15.64 15.65
CA GLY A 22 0.17 16.20 14.55
C GLY A 22 0.28 15.30 13.34
N ASP A 23 0.86 15.83 12.27
CA ASP A 23 1.18 15.08 11.07
C ASP A 23 2.49 14.26 11.29
N PRO A 24 2.46 12.93 11.12
CA PRO A 24 3.64 12.07 11.27
C PRO A 24 4.82 12.41 10.35
N VAL A 25 4.61 13.19 9.28
CA VAL A 25 5.69 13.64 8.39
C VAL A 25 6.79 14.41 9.13
N SER A 26 6.48 14.97 10.30
CA SER A 26 7.48 15.55 11.21
C SER A 26 8.60 14.59 11.63
N HIS A 27 8.37 13.27 11.57
CA HIS A 27 9.36 12.23 11.85
C HIS A 27 10.23 11.84 10.65
N SER A 28 10.00 12.40 9.46
CA SER A 28 10.77 12.03 8.27
C SER A 28 12.26 12.35 8.41
N ALA A 29 12.63 13.45 9.09
CA ALA A 29 14.03 13.81 9.29
C ALA A 29 14.78 12.80 10.16
N SER A 30 14.19 12.35 11.27
CA SER A 30 14.79 11.31 12.13
C SER A 30 14.88 9.97 11.41
N LEU A 31 13.88 9.64 10.57
CA LEU A 31 13.89 8.44 9.76
C LEU A 31 15.05 8.44 8.74
N LEU A 32 15.25 9.55 8.02
CA LEU A 32 16.34 9.69 7.05
C LEU A 32 17.70 9.58 7.75
N GLY A 33 17.87 10.25 8.90
CA GLY A 33 19.09 10.13 9.70
C GLY A 33 19.38 8.69 10.16
N ALA A 34 18.35 7.96 10.59
CA ALA A 34 18.50 6.55 10.96
C ALA A 34 18.92 5.68 9.76
N PHE A 35 18.31 5.89 8.59
CA PHE A 35 18.68 5.16 7.38
C PHE A 35 20.11 5.48 6.92
N GLU A 36 20.56 6.73 7.01
CA GLU A 36 21.95 7.10 6.69
C GLU A 36 22.95 6.36 7.58
N VAL A 37 22.65 6.20 8.87
CA VAL A 37 23.48 5.42 9.80
C VAL A 37 23.50 3.95 9.40
N LEU A 38 22.34 3.35 9.10
CA LEU A 38 22.26 1.96 8.64
C LEU A 38 23.05 1.74 7.37
N SER A 39 22.85 2.61 6.37
CA SER A 39 23.52 2.55 5.08
C SER A 39 25.03 2.62 5.25
N LYS A 40 25.54 3.56 6.06
CA LYS A 40 26.97 3.63 6.37
C LYS A 40 27.46 2.32 7.00
N ARG A 41 26.79 1.82 8.04
CA ARG A 41 27.21 0.59 8.74
C ARG A 41 27.23 -0.62 7.79
N LEU A 42 26.23 -0.77 6.93
CA LEU A 42 26.18 -1.84 5.91
C LEU A 42 27.38 -1.81 4.94
N HIS A 43 27.83 -0.62 4.52
CA HIS A 43 29.03 -0.50 3.66
C HIS A 43 30.35 -0.77 4.41
N HIS A 44 30.37 -0.69 5.75
CA HIS A 44 31.56 -0.98 6.57
C HIS A 44 31.65 -2.44 7.03
N ILE A 45 30.75 -3.31 6.58
CA ILE A 45 30.82 -4.75 6.87
C ILE A 45 31.95 -5.37 6.03
N GLU A 46 32.97 -5.88 6.70
CA GLU A 46 34.14 -6.52 6.06
C GLU A 46 34.16 -8.05 6.19
N ASP A 47 33.36 -8.62 7.09
CA ASP A 47 33.35 -10.07 7.39
C ASP A 47 32.36 -10.87 6.52
N ILE A 48 32.03 -10.35 5.33
CA ILE A 48 31.20 -11.03 4.32
C ILE A 48 31.99 -11.28 3.02
N PRO A 49 31.75 -12.39 2.30
CA PRO A 49 32.51 -12.73 1.08
C PRO A 49 32.41 -11.73 -0.07
N LEU A 50 31.28 -11.01 -0.16
CA LEU A 50 31.01 -10.01 -1.20
C LEU A 50 30.59 -8.73 -0.48
N ARG A 51 31.26 -7.62 -0.77
CA ARG A 51 30.93 -6.34 -0.11
C ARG A 51 29.57 -5.84 -0.57
N VAL A 52 28.95 -5.03 0.29
CA VAL A 52 27.73 -4.31 -0.06
C VAL A 52 28.08 -3.19 -1.04
N SER A 53 27.56 -3.27 -2.26
CA SER A 53 27.80 -2.31 -3.33
C SER A 53 26.75 -1.20 -3.36
N ARG A 54 25.50 -1.51 -3.00
CA ARG A 54 24.39 -0.57 -3.00
C ARG A 54 23.44 -0.86 -1.85
N VAL A 55 22.97 0.21 -1.20
CA VAL A 55 21.87 0.18 -0.22
C VAL A 55 20.83 1.20 -0.64
N GLN A 56 19.58 0.78 -0.78
CA GLN A 56 18.51 1.65 -1.25
C GLN A 56 17.23 1.45 -0.42
N PRO A 57 16.60 2.53 0.07
CA PRO A 57 15.31 2.44 0.73
C PRO A 57 14.18 2.29 -0.30
N LEU A 58 13.23 1.39 -0.04
CA LEU A 58 12.08 1.11 -0.92
C LEU A 58 10.74 1.51 -0.33
N ASP A 59 10.66 1.79 0.98
CA ASP A 59 9.39 2.16 1.61
C ASP A 59 8.93 3.58 1.19
N PRO A 60 7.62 3.81 0.97
CA PRO A 60 7.06 5.14 0.63
C PRO A 60 7.41 6.25 1.63
N ALA A 61 7.75 5.93 2.88
CA ALA A 61 8.17 6.91 3.87
C ALA A 61 9.45 7.66 3.46
N PHE A 62 10.37 7.03 2.71
CA PHE A 62 11.62 7.65 2.26
C PHE A 62 11.46 8.57 1.06
N ARG A 63 10.37 8.42 0.31
CA ARG A 63 10.00 9.29 -0.82
C ARG A 63 8.84 10.23 -0.49
N PHE A 64 8.56 10.40 0.81
CA PHE A 64 7.53 11.30 1.37
C PHE A 64 6.09 11.08 0.86
N THR A 65 5.79 9.86 0.39
CA THR A 65 4.46 9.47 -0.11
C THR A 65 3.69 8.57 0.85
N SER A 66 4.29 8.16 1.98
CA SER A 66 3.58 7.42 3.02
C SER A 66 2.53 8.32 3.68
N VAL A 67 1.30 7.83 3.82
CA VAL A 67 0.23 8.58 4.51
C VAL A 67 0.60 8.80 5.97
N PHE A 68 1.10 7.74 6.62
CA PHE A 68 1.52 7.74 8.02
C PHE A 68 2.96 7.21 8.10
N PRO A 69 3.98 8.04 7.79
CA PRO A 69 5.38 7.65 8.02
C PRO A 69 5.58 7.25 9.49
N PRO A 70 6.42 6.24 9.77
CA PRO A 70 6.54 5.70 11.12
C PRO A 70 7.18 6.72 12.06
N ALA A 71 6.68 6.76 13.29
CA ALA A 71 7.35 7.41 14.41
C ALA A 71 8.40 6.46 15.01
N PRO A 72 9.49 6.98 15.61
CA PRO A 72 10.43 6.16 16.36
C PRO A 72 9.71 5.37 17.46
N HIS A 73 9.85 4.06 17.41
CA HIS A 73 9.30 3.13 18.38
C HIS A 73 10.26 2.94 19.55
N PRO A 74 9.83 3.13 20.81
CA PRO A 74 10.75 3.08 21.96
C PRO A 74 11.47 1.74 22.15
N LEU A 75 10.82 0.63 21.79
CA LEU A 75 11.38 -0.73 21.86
C LEU A 75 12.30 -1.10 20.69
N ALA A 76 12.36 -0.27 19.65
CA ALA A 76 13.17 -0.49 18.46
C ALA A 76 14.51 0.26 18.50
N ASN A 77 14.97 0.65 19.69
CA ASN A 77 16.26 1.31 19.91
C ASN A 77 17.36 0.29 20.23
N GLU A 78 18.60 0.65 19.91
CA GLU A 78 19.78 -0.06 20.40
C GLU A 78 19.93 0.12 21.92
N GLY A 79 20.23 -0.96 22.63
CA GLY A 79 20.45 -0.92 24.09
C GLY A 79 19.19 -1.03 24.95
N ASN A 80 19.32 -0.56 26.20
CA ASN A 80 18.30 -0.71 27.24
C ASN A 80 17.15 0.28 27.07
N VAL A 81 15.92 -0.24 27.07
CA VAL A 81 14.69 0.55 27.03
C VAL A 81 14.55 1.34 28.33
N GLN A 82 14.49 2.68 28.26
CA GLN A 82 14.12 3.51 29.41
C GLN A 82 12.66 3.29 29.78
N ARG A 83 12.31 3.43 31.07
CA ARG A 83 10.95 3.19 31.58
C ARG A 83 9.91 3.92 30.74
N LEU A 84 9.04 3.15 30.11
CA LEU A 84 7.95 3.64 29.28
C LEU A 84 6.77 4.04 30.17
N SER A 85 6.38 5.31 30.12
CA SER A 85 5.24 5.86 30.87
C SER A 85 3.98 6.07 30.02
N LYS A 86 4.06 5.77 28.71
CA LYS A 86 2.97 5.96 27.74
C LYS A 86 2.56 4.63 27.11
N LEU A 87 1.30 4.53 26.68
CA LEU A 87 0.80 3.45 25.83
C LEU A 87 1.73 3.31 24.62
N THR A 88 2.39 2.17 24.52
CA THR A 88 3.36 1.85 23.47
C THR A 88 2.73 0.85 22.52
N SER A 89 2.88 1.06 21.20
CA SER A 89 2.36 0.14 20.20
C SER A 89 2.94 -1.27 20.41
N SER A 90 2.11 -2.29 20.29
CA SER A 90 2.57 -3.68 20.27
C SER A 90 3.09 -4.09 18.89
N CYS A 91 2.74 -3.33 17.84
CA CYS A 91 3.11 -3.62 16.47
C CYS A 91 4.12 -2.61 15.93
N ILE A 92 5.07 -3.08 15.11
CA ILE A 92 5.98 -2.25 14.32
C ILE A 92 5.96 -2.71 12.86
N LYS A 93 5.78 -1.76 11.93
CA LYS A 93 5.90 -2.04 10.48
C LYS A 93 7.37 -1.88 10.08
N PRO A 94 8.02 -2.92 9.54
CA PRO A 94 9.39 -2.80 9.07
C PRO A 94 9.46 -2.06 7.72
N LEU A 95 10.53 -1.30 7.55
CA LEU A 95 10.79 -0.47 6.38
C LEU A 95 11.71 -1.19 5.42
N GLN A 96 11.23 -1.45 4.22
CA GLN A 96 11.96 -2.25 3.25
C GLN A 96 13.19 -1.53 2.71
N VAL A 97 14.34 -2.20 2.76
CA VAL A 97 15.64 -1.76 2.24
C VAL A 97 16.20 -2.84 1.33
N MET A 98 16.53 -2.45 0.10
CA MET A 98 17.18 -3.29 -0.88
C MET A 98 18.70 -3.14 -0.77
N ILE A 99 19.39 -4.28 -0.82
CA ILE A 99 20.84 -4.38 -0.82
C ILE A 99 21.27 -5.04 -2.14
N GLN A 100 22.34 -4.54 -2.75
CA GLN A 100 23.09 -5.25 -3.78
C GLN A 100 24.50 -5.53 -3.26
N LEU A 101 25.01 -6.71 -3.60
CA LEU A 101 26.38 -7.11 -3.33
C LEU A 101 27.25 -6.85 -4.55
N GLU A 102 28.57 -6.91 -4.39
CA GLU A 102 29.50 -6.90 -5.52
C GLU A 102 29.25 -8.07 -6.48
N GLY A 103 29.55 -7.84 -7.76
CA GLY A 103 29.38 -8.85 -8.80
C GLY A 103 30.27 -10.06 -8.56
N SER A 104 29.71 -11.27 -8.71
CA SER A 104 30.47 -12.53 -8.57
C SER A 104 30.01 -13.57 -9.59
N GLY A 105 30.97 -14.33 -10.12
CA GLY A 105 30.68 -15.48 -10.98
C GLY A 105 30.15 -16.70 -10.21
N ASN A 106 30.42 -16.77 -8.90
CA ASN A 106 30.24 -17.95 -8.05
C ASN A 106 28.80 -18.15 -7.55
N TRP A 107 27.86 -17.30 -7.95
CA TRP A 107 26.45 -17.50 -7.62
C TRP A 107 25.93 -18.80 -8.23
N PRO A 108 25.03 -19.53 -7.53
CA PRO A 108 24.38 -20.70 -8.08
C PRO A 108 23.61 -20.40 -9.38
N MET A 109 23.33 -21.46 -10.14
CA MET A 109 22.51 -21.39 -11.35
C MET A 109 21.03 -21.70 -11.08
N ASP A 110 20.75 -22.47 -10.03
CA ASP A 110 19.40 -22.81 -9.62
C ASP A 110 18.74 -21.67 -8.83
N GLY A 111 17.46 -21.41 -9.11
CA GLY A 111 16.73 -20.29 -8.49
C GLY A 111 16.54 -20.45 -6.98
N VAL A 112 16.25 -21.66 -6.50
CA VAL A 112 16.09 -21.92 -5.05
C VAL A 112 17.43 -21.77 -4.34
N ALA A 113 18.51 -22.28 -4.95
CA ALA A 113 19.87 -22.13 -4.43
C ALA A 113 20.32 -20.65 -4.37
N ILE A 114 19.92 -19.82 -5.34
CA ILE A 114 20.15 -18.36 -5.29
C ILE A 114 19.45 -17.76 -4.07
N GLU A 115 18.16 -18.04 -3.85
CA GLU A 115 17.42 -17.51 -2.69
C GLU A 115 18.05 -17.96 -1.36
N LYS A 116 18.40 -19.23 -1.22
CA LYS A 116 19.07 -19.71 0.01
C LYS A 116 20.45 -19.09 0.22
N THR A 117 21.17 -18.80 -0.86
CA THR A 117 22.45 -18.07 -0.80
C THR A 117 22.23 -16.63 -0.35
N LYS A 118 21.18 -15.94 -0.82
CA LYS A 118 20.80 -14.61 -0.31
C LYS A 118 20.47 -14.66 1.17
N SER A 119 19.69 -15.64 1.63
CA SER A 119 19.40 -15.83 3.06
C SER A 119 20.68 -16.02 3.87
N ALA A 120 21.64 -16.81 3.38
CA ALA A 120 22.93 -16.98 4.05
C ALA A 120 23.73 -15.67 4.17
N PHE A 121 23.79 -14.85 3.10
CA PHE A 121 24.39 -13.53 3.16
C PHE A 121 23.67 -12.61 4.15
N LEU A 122 22.33 -12.60 4.15
CA LEU A 122 21.53 -11.80 5.06
C LEU A 122 21.77 -12.19 6.52
N LEU A 123 21.84 -13.49 6.83
CA LEU A 123 22.18 -13.97 8.17
C LEU A 123 23.56 -13.47 8.61
N LYS A 124 24.57 -13.60 7.73
CA LYS A 124 25.92 -13.14 8.04
C LYS A 124 26.00 -11.62 8.22
N ILE A 125 25.27 -10.85 7.40
CA ILE A 125 25.11 -9.40 7.58
C ILE A 125 24.47 -9.10 8.93
N GLY A 126 23.39 -9.81 9.29
CA GLY A 126 22.70 -9.66 10.58
C GLY A 126 23.60 -9.95 11.78
N GLU A 127 24.44 -10.99 11.70
CA GLU A 127 25.46 -11.32 12.71
C GLU A 127 26.54 -10.23 12.80
N SER A 128 27.04 -9.75 11.67
CA SER A 128 28.05 -8.68 11.64
C SER A 128 27.53 -7.38 12.26
N LEU A 129 26.28 -7.03 11.97
CA LEU A 129 25.61 -5.86 12.53
C LEU A 129 25.44 -5.98 14.05
N GLN A 130 25.11 -7.18 14.54
CA GLN A 130 25.05 -7.50 15.97
C GLN A 130 26.42 -7.38 16.64
N ASN A 131 27.45 -8.01 16.07
CA ASN A 131 28.79 -8.08 16.65
C ASN A 131 29.50 -6.73 16.68
N SER A 132 29.39 -5.95 15.59
CA SER A 132 30.15 -4.70 15.43
C SER A 132 29.46 -3.49 16.06
N TRP A 133 28.13 -3.45 16.08
CA TRP A 133 27.36 -2.29 16.54
C TRP A 133 26.27 -2.61 17.58
N GLY A 134 26.13 -3.85 18.05
CA GLY A 134 25.14 -4.22 19.06
C GLY A 134 23.68 -4.06 18.61
N MET A 135 23.43 -4.05 17.30
CA MET A 135 22.08 -3.95 16.75
C MET A 135 21.25 -5.18 17.12
N THR A 136 19.95 -5.01 17.32
CA THR A 136 19.04 -6.16 17.39
C THR A 136 18.64 -6.55 15.97
N CYS A 137 18.80 -7.82 15.62
CA CYS A 137 18.40 -8.35 14.31
C CYS A 137 17.48 -9.57 14.51
N ILE A 138 16.41 -9.66 13.73
CA ILE A 138 15.51 -10.81 13.68
C ILE A 138 15.56 -11.39 12.27
N ALA A 139 15.98 -12.64 12.13
CA ALA A 139 16.02 -13.32 10.86
C ALA A 139 14.72 -14.09 10.59
N SER A 140 14.24 -14.01 9.36
CA SER A 140 13.17 -14.84 8.79
C SER A 140 13.73 -15.66 7.63
N GLU A 141 12.90 -16.46 6.95
CA GLU A 141 13.35 -17.32 5.85
C GLU A 141 14.04 -16.54 4.71
N ASP A 142 13.48 -15.38 4.33
CA ASP A 142 13.89 -14.62 3.14
C ASP A 142 14.40 -13.21 3.44
N ASN A 143 14.49 -12.82 4.72
CA ASN A 143 14.80 -11.44 5.11
C ASN A 143 15.37 -11.35 6.53
N VAL A 144 16.02 -10.22 6.81
CA VAL A 144 16.50 -9.86 8.16
C VAL A 144 15.96 -8.48 8.52
N ASP A 145 15.28 -8.40 9.66
CA ASP A 145 14.77 -7.16 10.23
C ASP A 145 15.78 -6.62 11.25
N VAL A 146 16.28 -5.40 11.01
CA VAL A 146 17.30 -4.72 11.82
C VAL A 146 16.68 -3.54 12.56
N PHE A 147 16.87 -3.48 13.88
CA PHE A 147 16.37 -2.39 14.71
C PHE A 147 17.43 -1.33 14.97
N LEU A 148 17.10 -0.08 14.66
CA LEU A 148 18.02 1.07 14.74
C LEU A 148 17.23 2.36 14.98
N SER A 149 17.62 3.14 15.99
CA SER A 149 17.06 4.48 16.26
C SER A 149 15.53 4.53 16.34
N GLY A 150 14.90 3.45 16.81
CA GLY A 150 13.45 3.35 16.94
C GLY A 150 12.74 2.86 15.68
N TYR A 151 13.46 2.43 14.65
CA TYR A 151 12.89 1.91 13.41
C TYR A 151 13.29 0.45 13.21
N ALA A 152 12.43 -0.32 12.52
CA ALA A 152 12.77 -1.64 12.01
C ALA A 152 13.01 -1.53 10.50
N PHE A 153 14.15 -2.01 10.02
CA PHE A 153 14.52 -2.02 8.61
C PHE A 153 14.58 -3.45 8.10
N ARG A 154 13.79 -3.79 7.09
CA ARG A 154 13.77 -5.12 6.47
C ARG A 154 14.74 -5.18 5.31
N LEU A 155 15.85 -5.90 5.49
CA LEU A 155 16.88 -6.08 4.48
C LEU A 155 16.47 -7.19 3.50
N ARG A 156 16.60 -6.91 2.20
CA ARG A 156 16.44 -7.89 1.10
C ARG A 156 17.53 -7.70 0.05
N ILE A 157 18.07 -8.80 -0.45
CA ILE A 157 19.11 -8.76 -1.49
C ILE A 157 18.45 -8.83 -2.87
N LEU A 158 18.75 -7.86 -3.72
CA LEU A 158 18.44 -7.91 -5.15
C LEU A 158 19.64 -8.49 -5.89
N HIS A 159 19.41 -9.54 -6.69
CA HIS A 159 20.44 -10.14 -7.53
C HIS A 159 20.04 -10.13 -9.01
N GLU A 160 20.95 -9.71 -9.90
CA GLU A 160 20.66 -9.51 -11.33
C GLU A 160 20.23 -10.80 -12.04
N ARG A 161 20.78 -11.96 -11.67
CA ARG A 161 20.38 -13.26 -12.29
C ARG A 161 18.95 -13.67 -11.98
N GLY A 162 18.35 -13.14 -10.92
CA GLY A 162 16.95 -13.41 -10.60
C GLY A 162 15.98 -12.44 -11.28
N LEU A 163 16.50 -11.44 -12.01
CA LEU A 163 15.68 -10.72 -12.97
C LEU A 163 15.38 -11.68 -14.13
N PRO A 164 14.17 -11.62 -14.71
CA PRO A 164 13.94 -12.19 -16.01
C PRO A 164 14.89 -11.46 -16.95
N LEU A 165 16.05 -12.06 -17.21
CA LEU A 165 16.84 -11.72 -18.38
C LEU A 165 15.82 -11.67 -19.51
N VAL A 166 15.75 -10.56 -20.24
CA VAL A 166 14.99 -10.48 -21.49
C VAL A 166 15.45 -11.67 -22.33
N LYS A 167 14.73 -12.79 -22.21
CA LYS A 167 15.12 -14.04 -22.83
C LYS A 167 14.84 -13.80 -24.29
N ARG A 168 15.92 -13.82 -25.07
CA ARG A 168 15.91 -14.07 -26.51
C ARG A 168 14.78 -15.02 -26.84
N GLU A 169 13.99 -14.59 -27.82
CA GLU A 169 13.02 -15.40 -28.56
C GLU A 169 13.54 -16.83 -28.73
N MET A 170 13.00 -17.76 -27.94
CA MET A 170 13.11 -19.18 -28.19
C MET A 170 11.79 -19.83 -27.79
N GLY A 171 11.09 -20.24 -28.85
CA GLY A 171 9.85 -20.98 -28.95
C GLY A 171 9.32 -21.73 -27.72
N SER A 172 7.99 -21.65 -27.65
CA SER A 172 7.05 -22.63 -27.09
C SER A 172 6.72 -22.56 -25.59
N GLY A 173 5.42 -22.49 -25.33
CA GLY A 173 4.81 -22.76 -24.03
C GLY A 173 4.40 -21.51 -23.25
N ARG A 174 3.08 -21.30 -23.11
CA ARG A 174 2.47 -20.39 -22.12
C ARG A 174 2.82 -20.87 -20.70
N LEU A 175 4.05 -20.67 -20.25
CA LEU A 175 4.39 -20.74 -18.84
C LEU A 175 3.92 -19.43 -18.22
N LYS A 176 3.00 -19.51 -17.25
CA LYS A 176 2.66 -18.39 -16.37
C LYS A 176 3.95 -17.93 -15.72
N GLU A 177 4.55 -16.87 -16.25
CA GLU A 177 5.77 -16.27 -15.69
C GLU A 177 5.38 -15.64 -14.35
N VAL A 178 5.58 -16.39 -13.27
CA VAL A 178 5.48 -15.88 -11.91
C VAL A 178 6.60 -14.86 -11.78
N SER A 179 6.25 -13.58 -11.63
CA SER A 179 7.24 -12.52 -11.44
C SER A 179 8.13 -12.89 -10.25
N SER A 180 9.43 -13.06 -10.47
CA SER A 180 10.38 -13.36 -9.40
C SER A 180 10.35 -12.27 -8.32
N ILE A 181 10.71 -12.62 -7.09
CA ILE A 181 10.84 -11.65 -5.98
C ILE A 181 11.82 -10.54 -6.37
N ASP A 182 12.89 -10.88 -7.07
CA ASP A 182 13.86 -9.92 -7.61
C ASP A 182 13.25 -8.96 -8.63
N ASN A 183 12.37 -9.43 -9.52
CA ASN A 183 11.71 -8.54 -10.47
C ASN A 183 10.87 -7.49 -9.72
N LYS A 184 10.14 -7.90 -8.68
CA LYS A 184 9.40 -6.97 -7.82
C LYS A 184 10.34 -5.98 -7.15
N LEU A 185 11.43 -6.46 -6.52
CA LEU A 185 12.43 -5.60 -5.88
C LEU A 185 13.04 -4.57 -6.85
N PHE A 186 13.37 -4.99 -8.06
CA PHE A 186 13.90 -4.12 -9.10
C PHE A 186 12.89 -3.06 -9.53
N VAL A 187 11.65 -3.45 -9.80
CA VAL A 187 10.57 -2.52 -10.16
C VAL A 187 10.31 -1.51 -9.03
N HIS A 188 10.25 -1.96 -7.77
CA HIS A 188 10.13 -1.07 -6.61
C HIS A 188 11.35 -0.14 -6.46
N SER A 189 12.56 -0.60 -6.79
CA SER A 189 13.78 0.21 -6.78
C SER A 189 13.76 1.32 -7.82
N GLN A 190 13.36 0.99 -9.06
CA GLN A 190 13.20 1.95 -10.14
C GLN A 190 12.10 2.98 -9.81
N HIS A 191 10.96 2.50 -9.30
CA HIS A 191 9.87 3.35 -8.85
C HIS A 191 10.31 4.31 -7.73
N SER A 192 10.94 3.79 -6.68
CA SER A 192 11.36 4.60 -5.53
C SER A 192 12.34 5.70 -5.92
N SER A 193 13.32 5.38 -6.78
CA SER A 193 14.30 6.37 -7.27
C SER A 193 13.62 7.48 -8.07
N MET A 194 12.73 7.10 -9.00
CA MET A 194 12.01 8.01 -9.87
C MET A 194 11.11 8.97 -9.08
N ILE A 195 10.31 8.44 -8.14
CA ILE A 195 9.40 9.25 -7.32
C ILE A 195 10.16 10.16 -6.35
N ASN A 196 11.27 9.68 -5.78
CA ASN A 196 12.12 10.52 -4.94
C ASN A 196 12.71 11.71 -5.73
N GLY A 197 13.11 11.49 -6.99
CA GLY A 197 13.52 12.57 -7.89
C GLY A 197 12.41 13.61 -8.11
N LEU A 198 11.18 13.15 -8.37
CA LEU A 198 10.02 14.02 -8.56
C LEU A 198 9.69 14.86 -7.31
N GLN A 199 9.78 14.26 -6.13
CA GLN A 199 9.56 14.95 -4.86
C GLN A 199 10.59 16.07 -4.62
N GLY A 200 11.85 15.85 -5.01
CA GLY A 200 12.89 16.88 -4.98
C GLY A 200 12.61 18.08 -5.91
N LEU A 201 11.93 17.83 -7.04
CA LEU A 201 11.52 18.88 -7.99
C LEU A 201 10.25 19.61 -7.54
N PHE A 202 9.30 18.89 -6.95
CA PHE A 202 7.98 19.42 -6.58
C PHE A 202 7.65 19.08 -5.11
N PRO A 203 7.98 19.97 -4.15
CA PRO A 203 7.75 19.70 -2.73
C PRO A 203 6.29 19.41 -2.34
N ILE A 204 5.33 19.92 -3.12
CA ILE A 204 3.89 19.72 -2.89
C ILE A 204 3.39 18.36 -3.39
N TYR A 205 4.19 17.62 -4.17
CA TYR A 205 3.84 16.29 -4.70
C TYR A 205 3.51 15.30 -3.58
N GLY A 206 4.42 15.10 -2.62
CA GLY A 206 4.23 14.14 -1.52
C GLY A 206 2.94 14.40 -0.74
N PRO A 207 2.68 15.63 -0.28
CA PRO A 207 1.42 15.96 0.39
C PRO A 207 0.14 15.71 -0.44
N VAL A 208 0.18 15.90 -1.78
CA VAL A 208 -0.96 15.55 -2.66
C VAL A 208 -1.14 14.03 -2.74
N VAL A 209 -0.05 13.28 -2.88
CA VAL A 209 -0.10 11.80 -2.89
C VAL A 209 -0.68 11.27 -1.59
N ARG A 210 -0.29 11.83 -0.45
CA ARG A 210 -0.77 11.38 0.87
C ARG A 210 -2.30 11.54 0.99
N LEU A 211 -2.84 12.66 0.52
CA LEU A 211 -4.30 12.86 0.44
C LEU A 211 -4.97 11.88 -0.52
N ALA A 212 -4.38 11.68 -1.71
CA ALA A 212 -4.91 10.76 -2.71
C ALA A 212 -4.96 9.31 -2.18
N LYS A 213 -3.87 8.83 -1.57
CA LYS A 213 -3.80 7.51 -0.92
C LYS A 213 -4.82 7.40 0.21
N ARG A 214 -4.90 8.41 1.10
CA ARG A 214 -5.88 8.41 2.20
C ARG A 214 -7.31 8.31 1.66
N TRP A 215 -7.63 9.05 0.60
CA TRP A 215 -8.95 9.01 -0.04
C TRP A 215 -9.24 7.62 -0.62
N VAL A 216 -8.31 7.04 -1.40
CA VAL A 216 -8.44 5.70 -1.98
C VAL A 216 -8.73 4.66 -0.89
N SER A 217 -7.93 4.65 0.18
CA SER A 217 -8.10 3.68 1.26
C SER A 217 -9.38 3.93 2.05
N SER A 218 -9.76 5.19 2.33
CA SER A 218 -11.01 5.52 3.04
C SER A 218 -12.28 5.07 2.31
N HIS A 219 -12.21 4.93 0.98
CA HIS A 219 -13.28 4.39 0.14
C HIS A 219 -13.16 2.88 -0.12
N LEU A 220 -12.33 2.19 0.67
CA LEU A 220 -12.12 0.74 0.67
C LEU A 220 -11.52 0.18 -0.64
N PHE A 221 -10.73 1.00 -1.36
CA PHE A 221 -10.09 0.62 -2.63
C PHE A 221 -8.65 0.12 -2.46
N SER A 222 -8.21 -0.26 -1.25
CA SER A 222 -6.82 -0.66 -0.99
C SER A 222 -6.38 -1.89 -1.78
N ALA A 223 -7.28 -2.87 -1.97
CA ALA A 223 -7.04 -4.04 -2.83
C ALA A 223 -7.20 -3.74 -4.33
N CYS A 224 -7.83 -2.61 -4.68
CA CYS A 224 -8.15 -2.25 -6.06
C CYS A 224 -6.98 -1.51 -6.73
N LEU A 225 -6.33 -0.61 -5.99
CA LEU A 225 -5.31 0.28 -6.51
C LEU A 225 -4.07 0.27 -5.59
N ALA A 226 -2.94 -0.20 -6.12
CA ALA A 226 -1.67 -0.20 -5.41
C ALA A 226 -1.21 1.24 -5.06
N GLU A 227 -0.46 1.38 -3.97
CA GLU A 227 0.05 2.68 -3.53
C GLU A 227 0.91 3.35 -4.61
N GLU A 228 1.74 2.57 -5.31
CA GLU A 228 2.57 3.01 -6.42
C GLU A 228 1.75 3.49 -7.63
N ALA A 229 0.59 2.86 -7.89
CA ALA A 229 -0.32 3.34 -8.94
C ALA A 229 -0.90 4.72 -8.58
N VAL A 230 -1.24 4.97 -7.31
CA VAL A 230 -1.67 6.30 -6.84
C VAL A 230 -0.54 7.33 -6.99
N GLU A 231 0.70 6.95 -6.67
CA GLU A 231 1.89 7.78 -6.86
C GLU A 231 2.06 8.20 -8.33
N LEU A 232 1.88 7.27 -9.28
CA LEU A 232 1.97 7.54 -10.72
C LEU A 232 0.83 8.42 -11.23
N LEU A 233 -0.40 8.19 -10.78
CA LEU A 233 -1.56 9.01 -11.15
C LEU A 233 -1.36 10.47 -10.72
N VAL A 234 -0.84 10.69 -9.51
CA VAL A 234 -0.52 12.04 -9.06
C VAL A 234 0.69 12.58 -9.82
N ALA A 235 1.72 11.77 -10.08
CA ALA A 235 2.91 12.21 -10.81
C ALA A 235 2.57 12.74 -12.20
N TYR A 236 1.61 12.11 -12.87
CA TYR A 236 1.08 12.57 -14.16
C TYR A 236 0.63 14.03 -14.13
N LEU A 237 0.03 14.50 -13.03
CA LEU A 237 -0.43 15.90 -12.89
C LEU A 237 0.71 16.91 -12.87
N PHE A 238 1.91 16.49 -12.46
CA PHE A 238 3.11 17.34 -12.39
C PHE A 238 3.90 17.27 -13.68
N VAL A 239 4.01 16.08 -14.28
CA VAL A 239 4.76 15.84 -15.52
C VAL A 239 4.00 16.35 -16.74
N LYS A 240 2.67 16.19 -16.77
CA LYS A 240 1.78 16.62 -17.87
C LYS A 240 0.68 17.53 -17.32
N PRO A 241 1.02 18.78 -16.94
CA PRO A 241 0.08 19.68 -16.29
C PRO A 241 -1.01 20.25 -17.22
N LEU A 242 -0.76 20.25 -18.54
CA LEU A 242 -1.68 20.84 -19.52
C LEU A 242 -3.07 20.18 -19.49
N PRO A 243 -4.16 20.95 -19.63
CA PRO A 243 -4.22 22.38 -19.97
C PRO A 243 -4.02 23.35 -18.79
N PHE A 244 -3.72 22.85 -17.59
CA PHE A 244 -3.51 23.65 -16.40
C PHE A 244 -2.01 23.95 -16.15
N SER A 245 -1.71 24.59 -15.01
CA SER A 245 -0.34 24.71 -14.46
C SER A 245 0.06 23.46 -13.68
N VAL A 246 1.30 23.34 -13.22
CA VAL A 246 1.64 22.36 -12.17
C VAL A 246 0.80 22.65 -10.90
N PRO A 247 0.32 21.64 -10.15
CA PRO A 247 -0.38 21.88 -8.89
C PRO A 247 0.51 22.61 -7.88
N CYS A 248 0.01 23.71 -7.31
CA CYS A 248 0.73 24.51 -6.30
C CYS A 248 0.17 24.36 -4.87
N SER A 249 -0.89 23.56 -4.69
CA SER A 249 -1.50 23.32 -3.39
C SER A 249 -2.01 21.89 -3.29
N ARG A 250 -2.17 21.41 -2.05
CA ARG A 250 -2.71 20.08 -1.74
C ARG A 250 -4.13 19.90 -2.28
N ILE A 251 -4.97 20.90 -2.08
CA ILE A 251 -6.38 20.89 -2.51
C ILE A 251 -6.50 20.88 -4.03
N THR A 252 -5.72 21.71 -4.73
CA THR A 252 -5.71 21.74 -6.19
C THR A 252 -5.20 20.42 -6.78
N GLY A 253 -4.11 19.88 -6.22
CA GLY A 253 -3.57 18.59 -6.65
C GLY A 253 -4.58 17.45 -6.40
N PHE A 254 -5.21 17.43 -5.23
CA PHE A 254 -6.22 16.43 -4.89
C PHE A 254 -7.46 16.51 -5.78
N LEU A 255 -7.99 17.72 -6.04
CA LEU A 255 -9.11 17.89 -6.97
C LEU A 255 -8.77 17.40 -8.38
N ARG A 256 -7.57 17.71 -8.87
CA ARG A 256 -7.12 17.27 -10.20
C ARG A 256 -6.88 15.76 -10.27
N PHE A 257 -6.41 15.14 -9.19
CA PHE A 257 -6.35 13.68 -9.07
C PHE A 257 -7.74 13.04 -9.20
N LEU A 258 -8.74 13.56 -8.48
CA LEU A 258 -10.11 13.07 -8.58
C LEU A 258 -10.70 13.26 -9.99
N ARG A 259 -10.43 14.40 -10.62
CA ARG A 259 -10.86 14.65 -12.02
C ARG A 259 -10.16 13.74 -13.01
N LEU A 260 -8.85 13.52 -12.87
CA LEU A 260 -8.10 12.58 -13.70
C LEU A 260 -8.75 11.18 -13.63
N LEU A 261 -9.00 10.67 -12.42
CA LEU A 261 -9.72 9.40 -12.26
C LEU A 261 -11.10 9.41 -12.93
N ALA A 262 -11.86 10.49 -12.77
CA ALA A 262 -13.25 10.58 -13.22
C ALA A 262 -13.43 10.81 -14.73
N GLU A 263 -12.48 11.47 -15.39
CA GLU A 263 -12.64 12.04 -16.74
C GLU A 263 -11.67 11.44 -17.75
N TYR A 264 -10.59 10.79 -17.31
CA TYR A 264 -9.63 10.17 -18.23
C TYR A 264 -10.25 9.00 -19.00
N ASP A 265 -9.91 8.90 -20.29
CA ASP A 265 -10.38 7.83 -21.16
C ASP A 265 -9.54 6.56 -20.98
N TRP A 266 -9.86 5.82 -19.91
CA TRP A 266 -9.22 4.54 -19.60
C TRP A 266 -9.44 3.48 -20.68
N THR A 267 -10.46 3.61 -21.52
CA THR A 267 -10.80 2.61 -22.54
C THR A 267 -9.83 2.70 -23.71
N PHE A 268 -9.63 3.91 -24.23
CA PHE A 268 -8.89 4.12 -25.47
C PHE A 268 -7.52 4.77 -25.30
N SER A 269 -7.12 5.13 -24.07
CA SER A 269 -5.82 5.76 -23.82
C SER A 269 -5.02 5.09 -22.71
N ALA A 270 -3.73 4.81 -22.99
CA ALA A 270 -2.74 4.46 -21.99
C ALA A 270 -2.23 5.72 -21.27
N LEU A 271 -2.07 5.67 -19.94
CA LEU A 271 -1.53 6.78 -19.18
C LEU A 271 -0.01 6.62 -19.05
N VAL A 272 0.71 7.40 -19.85
CA VAL A 272 2.18 7.36 -19.92
C VAL A 272 2.79 8.44 -19.02
N VAL A 273 3.51 8.02 -17.98
CA VAL A 273 4.26 8.86 -17.05
C VAL A 273 5.75 8.84 -17.41
N ASP A 274 6.25 9.94 -17.96
CA ASP A 274 7.63 10.08 -18.42
C ASP A 274 8.29 11.27 -17.72
N MET A 275 8.84 11.04 -16.53
CA MET A 275 9.39 12.11 -15.69
C MET A 275 10.70 12.68 -16.21
N ASN A 276 11.58 11.80 -16.68
CA ASN A 276 12.93 12.18 -17.10
C ASN A 276 13.01 12.50 -18.60
N ASN A 277 11.91 12.33 -19.35
CA ASN A 277 11.89 12.33 -20.82
C ASN A 277 12.80 11.25 -21.43
N ASP A 278 12.84 10.08 -20.77
CA ASP A 278 13.66 8.94 -21.19
C ASP A 278 12.97 8.13 -22.32
N LEU A 279 11.64 8.29 -22.50
CA LEU A 279 10.90 7.52 -23.50
C LEU A 279 11.11 8.06 -24.91
N THR A 280 11.80 7.26 -25.72
CA THR A 280 11.98 7.53 -27.15
C THR A 280 10.67 7.37 -27.93
N PRO A 281 10.59 7.88 -29.16
CA PRO A 281 9.45 7.62 -30.04
C PRO A 281 9.20 6.11 -30.28
N SER A 282 10.28 5.31 -30.31
CA SER A 282 10.20 3.86 -30.43
C SER A 282 9.52 3.24 -29.20
N ASP A 283 9.89 3.71 -27.99
CA ASP A 283 9.28 3.23 -26.75
C ASP A 283 7.79 3.60 -26.67
N LYS A 284 7.42 4.80 -27.13
CA LYS A 284 6.02 5.25 -27.18
C LYS A 284 5.19 4.40 -28.14
N LYS A 285 5.78 4.01 -29.28
CA LYS A 285 5.15 3.06 -30.22
C LYS A 285 5.00 1.68 -29.57
N GLU A 286 6.04 1.17 -28.91
CA GLU A 286 5.99 -0.11 -28.19
C GLU A 286 4.89 -0.13 -27.12
N ILE A 287 4.77 0.95 -26.34
CA ILE A 287 3.70 1.11 -25.34
C ILE A 287 2.33 1.08 -26.00
N TYR A 288 2.15 1.79 -27.12
CA TYR A 288 0.89 1.80 -27.85
C TYR A 288 0.54 0.42 -28.39
N ASP A 289 1.50 -0.30 -28.99
CA ASP A 289 1.29 -1.64 -29.52
C ASP A 289 0.89 -2.62 -28.39
N LYS A 290 1.58 -2.56 -27.24
CA LYS A 290 1.24 -3.35 -26.04
C LYS A 290 -0.15 -3.01 -25.48
N PHE A 291 -0.50 -1.71 -25.44
CA PHE A 291 -1.83 -1.27 -25.05
C PHE A 291 -2.91 -1.84 -25.97
N MET A 292 -2.73 -1.73 -27.30
CA MET A 292 -3.69 -2.26 -28.27
C MET A 292 -3.84 -3.79 -28.17
N LEU A 293 -2.75 -4.52 -27.93
CA LEU A 293 -2.79 -5.96 -27.68
C LEU A 293 -3.60 -6.29 -26.42
N SER A 294 -3.42 -5.52 -25.34
CA SER A 294 -4.19 -5.70 -24.11
C SER A 294 -5.69 -5.48 -24.31
N ARG A 295 -6.08 -4.59 -25.24
CA ARG A 295 -7.47 -4.31 -25.58
C ARG A 295 -8.08 -5.37 -26.50
N LYS A 296 -7.33 -5.87 -27.50
CA LYS A 296 -7.78 -6.97 -28.37
C LYS A 296 -8.05 -8.27 -27.62
N GLY A 297 -7.19 -8.64 -26.67
CA GLY A 297 -7.39 -9.85 -25.86
C GLY A 297 -8.73 -9.85 -25.10
N TYR A 298 -9.19 -8.67 -24.68
CA TYR A 298 -10.50 -8.50 -24.04
C TYR A 298 -11.68 -8.67 -25.01
N GLU A 299 -11.53 -8.22 -26.26
CA GLU A 299 -12.57 -8.36 -27.30
C GLU A 299 -12.71 -9.82 -27.74
N GLU A 300 -11.61 -10.55 -27.82
CA GLU A 300 -11.59 -11.96 -28.24
C GLU A 300 -12.07 -12.91 -27.14
N ASN A 301 -11.73 -12.63 -25.86
CA ASN A 301 -12.21 -13.37 -24.70
C ASN A 301 -12.55 -12.39 -23.54
N PRO A 302 -13.83 -12.17 -23.22
CA PRO A 302 -14.25 -11.40 -22.03
C PRO A 302 -13.75 -12.01 -20.69
N TRP A 303 -13.25 -13.24 -20.76
CA TRP A 303 -12.66 -14.03 -19.68
C TRP A 303 -11.17 -13.72 -19.45
N ASP A 304 -10.47 -13.15 -20.44
CA ASP A 304 -9.12 -12.64 -20.25
C ASP A 304 -9.21 -11.30 -19.51
N ALA A 305 -8.76 -11.29 -18.26
CA ALA A 305 -8.78 -10.13 -17.38
C ALA A 305 -7.77 -9.07 -17.88
N SER A 306 -8.17 -8.32 -18.91
CA SER A 306 -7.42 -7.17 -19.39
C SER A 306 -7.45 -6.06 -18.32
N PRO A 307 -6.30 -5.42 -18.04
CA PRO A 307 -6.23 -4.35 -17.06
C PRO A 307 -7.09 -3.18 -17.51
N ALA A 308 -8.07 -2.76 -16.71
CA ALA A 308 -8.92 -1.63 -17.09
C ALA A 308 -8.13 -0.31 -17.09
N MET A 309 -7.16 -0.19 -16.17
CA MET A 309 -6.23 0.92 -16.09
C MET A 309 -4.85 0.50 -16.61
N PHE A 310 -4.34 1.19 -17.63
CA PHE A 310 -3.04 0.91 -18.23
C PHE A 310 -2.06 2.06 -17.91
N LEU A 311 -1.18 1.85 -16.92
CA LEU A 311 -0.19 2.83 -16.46
C LEU A 311 1.19 2.42 -16.95
N THR A 312 1.92 3.33 -17.59
CA THR A 312 3.27 3.04 -18.08
C THR A 312 4.31 4.06 -17.71
N MET A 313 5.55 3.58 -17.67
CA MET A 313 6.76 4.30 -17.33
C MET A 313 7.97 3.67 -18.03
N SER A 314 9.13 4.32 -17.95
CA SER A 314 10.36 3.83 -18.62
C SER A 314 10.75 2.40 -18.25
N TYR A 315 10.55 2.00 -16.99
CA TYR A 315 10.87 0.65 -16.51
C TYR A 315 9.71 -0.37 -16.65
N ASP A 316 8.52 0.06 -17.06
CA ASP A 316 7.36 -0.81 -17.26
C ASP A 316 6.48 -0.26 -18.39
N LYS A 317 6.75 -0.76 -19.59
CA LYS A 317 6.02 -0.39 -20.81
C LYS A 317 4.74 -1.20 -21.02
N ALA A 318 4.57 -2.29 -20.26
CA ALA A 318 3.48 -3.24 -20.42
C ALA A 318 2.38 -3.10 -19.36
N SER A 319 2.54 -2.18 -18.40
CA SER A 319 1.61 -1.96 -17.29
C SER A 319 1.47 -3.20 -16.39
N GLU A 320 2.55 -3.96 -16.23
CA GLU A 320 2.56 -5.21 -15.48
C GLU A 320 2.88 -5.04 -13.99
N ALA A 321 3.51 -3.92 -13.62
CA ALA A 321 3.98 -3.69 -12.26
C ALA A 321 2.83 -3.45 -11.29
N TRP A 322 1.95 -2.49 -11.60
CA TRP A 322 1.01 -1.93 -10.62
C TRP A 322 -0.45 -2.11 -10.97
N THR A 323 -0.78 -2.24 -12.26
CA THR A 323 -2.18 -2.33 -12.70
C THR A 323 -2.47 -3.53 -13.61
N ARG A 324 -1.65 -4.59 -13.54
CA ARG A 324 -1.76 -5.80 -14.37
C ARG A 324 -3.13 -6.47 -14.33
N SER A 325 -3.68 -6.61 -13.13
CA SER A 325 -4.91 -7.40 -12.89
C SER A 325 -6.01 -6.62 -12.18
N SER A 326 -5.65 -5.51 -11.54
CA SER A 326 -6.56 -4.64 -10.81
C SER A 326 -6.14 -3.18 -11.04
N PRO A 327 -7.07 -2.24 -11.26
CA PRO A 327 -8.51 -2.45 -11.31
C PRO A 327 -8.98 -3.18 -12.58
N ASN A 328 -9.96 -4.07 -12.43
CA ASN A 328 -10.77 -4.57 -13.53
C ASN A 328 -11.85 -3.54 -13.94
N SER A 329 -12.61 -3.83 -15.01
CA SER A 329 -13.60 -2.87 -15.54
C SER A 329 -14.66 -2.44 -14.52
N LEU A 330 -15.14 -3.36 -13.68
CA LEU A 330 -16.17 -3.06 -12.67
C LEU A 330 -15.59 -2.25 -11.51
N GLU A 331 -14.41 -2.65 -11.04
CA GLU A 331 -13.64 -1.93 -10.02
C GLU A 331 -13.32 -0.50 -10.46
N LEU A 332 -12.87 -0.33 -11.70
CA LEU A 332 -12.58 0.97 -12.27
C LEU A 332 -13.85 1.81 -12.41
N LYS A 333 -14.97 1.26 -12.89
CA LYS A 333 -16.26 1.99 -12.94
C LYS A 333 -16.69 2.48 -11.56
N ARG A 334 -16.52 1.65 -10.53
CA ARG A 334 -16.81 2.02 -9.14
C ARG A 334 -15.90 3.15 -8.68
N LEU A 335 -14.59 3.03 -8.91
CA LEU A 335 -13.58 4.05 -8.58
C LEU A 335 -13.88 5.39 -9.26
N VAL A 336 -14.18 5.37 -10.57
CA VAL A 336 -14.56 6.54 -11.38
C VAL A 336 -15.81 7.23 -10.82
N ALA A 337 -16.82 6.46 -10.42
CA ALA A 337 -18.06 7.02 -9.84
C ALA A 337 -17.79 7.75 -8.51
N TYR A 338 -16.97 7.16 -7.64
CA TYR A 338 -16.57 7.78 -6.38
C TYR A 338 -15.72 9.03 -6.60
N ALA A 339 -14.78 8.96 -7.54
CA ALA A 339 -13.91 10.09 -7.92
C ALA A 339 -14.73 11.26 -8.47
N ARG A 340 -15.69 10.98 -9.37
CA ARG A 340 -16.58 12.01 -9.94
C ARG A 340 -17.45 12.68 -8.88
N SER A 341 -18.07 11.88 -8.00
CA SER A 341 -18.88 12.41 -6.90
C SER A 341 -18.03 13.29 -5.96
N SER A 342 -16.83 12.83 -5.61
CA SER A 342 -15.90 13.55 -4.74
C SER A 342 -15.37 14.83 -5.39
N ALA A 343 -15.03 14.80 -6.68
CA ALA A 343 -14.60 15.98 -7.44
C ALA A 343 -15.70 17.05 -7.49
N ASN A 344 -16.96 16.64 -7.70
CA ASN A 344 -18.10 17.54 -7.70
C ASN A 344 -18.37 18.13 -6.30
N LEU A 345 -18.29 17.31 -5.25
CA LEU A 345 -18.41 17.79 -3.88
C LEU A 345 -17.29 18.79 -3.55
N LEU A 346 -16.04 18.43 -3.78
CA LEU A 346 -14.88 19.29 -3.52
C LEU A 346 -14.95 20.60 -4.31
N THR A 347 -15.35 20.56 -5.59
CA THR A 347 -15.55 21.77 -6.39
C THR A 347 -16.61 22.68 -5.75
N ARG A 348 -17.74 22.13 -5.28
CA ARG A 348 -18.77 22.92 -4.58
C ARG A 348 -18.26 23.51 -3.27
N LEU A 349 -17.52 22.75 -2.46
CA LEU A 349 -16.97 23.23 -1.20
C LEU A 349 -16.02 24.42 -1.41
N ILE A 350 -15.16 24.34 -2.43
CA ILE A 350 -14.23 25.41 -2.80
C ILE A 350 -14.99 26.66 -3.29
N LEU A 351 -16.03 26.49 -4.12
CA LEU A 351 -16.79 27.62 -4.69
C LEU A 351 -17.74 28.30 -3.70
N GLN A 352 -18.31 27.54 -2.76
CA GLN A 352 -19.31 28.03 -1.81
C GLN A 352 -18.71 28.49 -0.47
N ASP A 353 -17.38 28.54 -0.38
CA ASP A 353 -16.62 28.95 0.80
C ASP A 353 -17.11 28.26 2.10
N GLN A 354 -17.33 26.95 2.03
CA GLN A 354 -17.95 26.22 3.14
C GLN A 354 -16.92 25.92 4.24
N ILE A 355 -17.18 26.45 5.43
CA ILE A 355 -16.34 26.23 6.63
C ILE A 355 -16.78 24.98 7.43
N ASP A 356 -17.94 24.39 7.11
CA ASP A 356 -18.47 23.22 7.82
C ASP A 356 -17.57 21.99 7.66
N SER A 357 -16.88 21.62 8.75
CA SER A 357 -15.93 20.51 8.80
C SER A 357 -16.57 19.17 8.38
N TYR A 358 -17.84 18.96 8.73
CA TYR A 358 -18.54 17.71 8.41
C TYR A 358 -18.64 17.48 6.90
N ARG A 359 -18.84 18.54 6.11
CA ARG A 359 -18.94 18.42 4.65
C ARG A 359 -17.59 18.08 3.99
N TRP A 360 -16.48 18.55 4.55
CA TRP A 360 -15.15 18.16 4.11
C TRP A 360 -14.85 16.70 4.47
N GLU A 361 -15.26 16.26 5.66
CA GLU A 361 -15.17 14.86 6.07
C GLU A 361 -15.91 13.91 5.12
N CYS A 362 -17.06 14.33 4.55
CA CYS A 362 -17.79 13.52 3.57
C CYS A 362 -16.96 13.10 2.35
N LEU A 363 -15.88 13.82 2.01
CA LEU A 363 -14.97 13.41 0.93
C LEU A 363 -14.26 12.07 1.23
N PHE A 364 -14.13 11.70 2.52
CA PHE A 364 -13.43 10.50 2.99
C PHE A 364 -14.38 9.49 3.67
N ARG A 365 -15.70 9.70 3.57
CA ARG A 365 -16.70 8.76 4.13
C ARG A 365 -17.23 7.85 3.04
N THR A 366 -16.98 6.54 3.19
CA THR A 366 -17.49 5.55 2.26
C THR A 366 -18.99 5.25 2.48
N PRO A 367 -19.84 5.30 1.44
CA PRO A 367 -21.23 4.88 1.53
C PRO A 367 -21.36 3.35 1.61
N LEU A 368 -21.54 2.84 2.83
CA LEU A 368 -21.61 1.39 3.12
C LEU A 368 -22.82 0.67 2.51
N ASN A 369 -23.87 1.41 2.16
CA ASN A 369 -25.06 0.87 1.48
C ASN A 369 -24.78 0.38 0.04
N ASN A 370 -23.58 0.63 -0.49
CA ASN A 370 -23.16 0.16 -1.82
C ASN A 370 -22.58 -1.27 -1.81
N TYR A 371 -22.44 -1.89 -0.65
CA TYR A 371 -21.97 -3.28 -0.52
C TYR A 371 -23.14 -4.24 -0.33
N ASP A 372 -22.91 -5.52 -0.62
CA ASP A 372 -23.92 -6.56 -0.47
C ASP A 372 -23.96 -7.09 0.97
N ALA A 373 -22.80 -7.12 1.63
CA ALA A 373 -22.64 -7.33 3.06
C ALA A 373 -21.50 -6.45 3.60
N VAL A 374 -21.53 -6.20 4.91
CA VAL A 374 -20.55 -5.35 5.61
C VAL A 374 -20.12 -6.03 6.90
N ILE A 375 -18.82 -6.13 7.10
CA ILE A 375 -18.21 -6.59 8.34
C ILE A 375 -17.70 -5.38 9.09
N LEU A 376 -18.16 -5.18 10.33
CA LEU A 376 -17.59 -4.22 11.25
C LEU A 376 -16.58 -4.92 12.16
N LEU A 377 -15.46 -4.28 12.41
CA LEU A 377 -14.35 -4.78 13.20
C LEU A 377 -14.32 -4.10 14.56
N HIS A 378 -13.67 -4.75 15.53
CA HIS A 378 -13.35 -4.11 16.80
C HIS A 378 -12.19 -3.14 16.60
N GLY A 379 -12.49 -1.83 16.59
CA GLY A 379 -11.50 -0.79 16.36
C GLY A 379 -10.33 -0.84 17.34
N ASP A 380 -10.57 -1.22 18.60
CA ASP A 380 -9.54 -1.43 19.64
C ASP A 380 -8.66 -2.67 19.41
N ARG A 381 -8.91 -3.45 18.35
CA ARG A 381 -8.11 -4.59 17.90
C ARG A 381 -7.41 -4.36 16.57
N LEU A 382 -7.58 -3.18 15.95
CA LEU A 382 -6.76 -2.78 14.81
C LEU A 382 -5.32 -2.51 15.28
N PRO A 383 -4.29 -2.71 14.44
CA PRO A 383 -2.90 -2.46 14.84
C PRO A 383 -2.61 -0.97 15.09
N TYR A 384 -3.36 -0.08 14.41
CA TYR A 384 -3.21 1.37 14.51
C TYR A 384 -4.58 2.05 14.64
N PRO A 385 -5.30 1.86 15.76
CA PRO A 385 -6.67 2.35 15.93
C PRO A 385 -6.81 3.86 15.75
N GLN A 386 -5.76 4.61 16.10
CA GLN A 386 -5.70 6.07 16.00
C GLN A 386 -5.64 6.60 14.56
N ARG A 387 -5.47 5.73 13.55
CA ARG A 387 -5.52 6.12 12.13
C ARG A 387 -6.96 6.16 11.60
N LEU A 388 -7.91 5.53 12.29
CA LEU A 388 -9.32 5.49 11.89
C LEU A 388 -9.88 6.92 11.80
N LEU A 389 -10.35 7.33 10.62
CA LEU A 389 -10.94 8.66 10.44
C LEU A 389 -12.28 8.78 11.16
N PHE A 390 -13.15 7.79 10.92
CA PHE A 390 -14.52 7.82 11.36
C PHE A 390 -14.94 6.43 11.84
N PRO A 391 -15.49 6.30 13.06
CA PRO A 391 -16.06 5.04 13.52
C PRO A 391 -17.19 4.59 12.59
N SER A 392 -17.09 3.37 12.06
CA SER A 392 -18.12 2.83 11.17
C SER A 392 -19.32 2.35 11.97
N LYS A 393 -20.51 2.84 11.56
CA LYS A 393 -21.80 2.41 12.08
C LYS A 393 -22.73 2.11 10.92
N LEU A 394 -23.55 1.08 11.10
CA LEU A 394 -24.51 0.66 10.11
C LEU A 394 -25.89 0.64 10.75
N GLU A 395 -26.79 1.48 10.25
CA GLU A 395 -28.16 1.63 10.77
C GLU A 395 -29.15 0.71 10.02
N GLN A 396 -28.71 0.05 8.95
CA GLN A 396 -29.55 -0.72 8.03
C GLN A 396 -28.93 -2.10 7.77
N GLY A 397 -29.76 -3.11 7.53
CA GLY A 397 -29.32 -4.48 7.22
C GLY A 397 -29.75 -5.52 8.25
N ARG A 398 -29.73 -6.79 7.85
CA ARG A 398 -29.96 -7.93 8.74
C ARG A 398 -28.65 -8.30 9.43
N LEU A 399 -28.61 -8.26 10.77
CA LEU A 399 -27.49 -8.77 11.54
C LEU A 399 -27.43 -10.30 11.39
N VAL A 400 -26.31 -10.81 10.90
CA VAL A 400 -26.09 -12.25 10.65
C VAL A 400 -25.17 -12.87 11.68
N ALA A 401 -24.13 -12.15 12.09
CA ALA A 401 -23.18 -12.59 13.11
C ALA A 401 -22.79 -11.44 14.03
N ASN A 402 -22.52 -11.76 15.30
CA ASN A 402 -22.07 -10.80 16.31
C ASN A 402 -20.91 -11.43 17.10
N GLY A 403 -19.78 -10.73 17.16
CA GLY A 403 -18.52 -11.23 17.71
C GLY A 403 -18.08 -10.45 18.96
N LYS A 404 -17.54 -11.17 19.94
CA LYS A 404 -16.88 -10.58 21.11
C LYS A 404 -15.41 -10.34 20.82
N ALA A 405 -14.87 -9.21 21.28
CA ALA A 405 -13.45 -8.89 21.12
C ALA A 405 -12.57 -9.90 21.88
N SER A 406 -11.54 -10.41 21.21
CA SER A 406 -10.55 -11.30 21.81
C SER A 406 -9.65 -10.55 22.77
N LYS A 407 -9.21 -11.23 23.83
CA LYS A 407 -8.19 -10.70 24.75
C LYS A 407 -6.76 -11.05 24.31
N ALA A 408 -6.60 -11.89 23.28
CA ALA A 408 -5.30 -12.42 22.84
C ALA A 408 -4.41 -11.36 22.19
N PHE A 409 -4.99 -10.40 21.48
CA PHE A 409 -4.26 -9.29 20.87
C PHE A 409 -4.73 -7.95 21.43
N ARG A 410 -3.77 -7.05 21.68
CA ARG A 410 -3.99 -5.64 22.02
C ARG A 410 -2.99 -4.80 21.23
N PRO A 411 -3.43 -3.70 20.59
CA PRO A 411 -2.54 -2.85 19.81
C PRO A 411 -1.56 -2.06 20.65
N PHE A 412 -1.80 -1.95 21.96
CA PHE A 412 -0.90 -1.28 22.88
C PHE A 412 -0.54 -2.19 24.04
N MET A 413 0.73 -2.14 24.45
CA MET A 413 1.24 -2.78 25.65
C MET A 413 0.71 -2.06 26.90
N LEU A 414 0.28 -2.83 27.90
CA LEU A 414 -0.19 -2.28 29.16
C LEU A 414 0.99 -1.83 30.04
N PRO A 415 0.76 -0.90 30.99
CA PRO A 415 1.78 -0.54 31.97
C PRO A 415 2.34 -1.74 32.78
N GLU A 416 1.54 -2.81 32.93
CA GLU A 416 1.97 -4.07 33.54
C GLU A 416 3.00 -4.80 32.68
N ASP A 417 2.77 -4.89 31.37
CA ASP A 417 3.67 -5.51 30.41
C ASP A 417 5.00 -4.76 30.33
N LEU A 418 4.98 -3.44 30.57
CA LEU A 418 6.13 -2.54 30.53
C LEU A 418 7.09 -2.64 31.74
N ARG A 419 6.82 -3.53 32.71
CA ARG A 419 7.66 -3.72 33.91
C ARG A 419 8.76 -4.78 33.76
N GLY A 420 8.77 -5.52 32.65
CA GLY A 420 9.75 -6.57 32.36
C GLY A 420 11.15 -6.03 32.02
N SER A 421 12.10 -6.96 31.86
CA SER A 421 13.44 -6.64 31.34
C SER A 421 13.36 -6.11 29.90
N SER A 422 14.39 -5.36 29.48
CA SER A 422 14.45 -4.81 28.12
C SER A 422 14.32 -5.89 27.03
N GLU A 423 14.81 -7.11 27.29
CA GLU A 423 14.71 -8.24 26.36
C GLU A 423 13.29 -8.81 26.28
N GLU A 424 12.59 -8.93 27.41
CA GLU A 424 11.20 -9.39 27.46
C GLU A 424 10.27 -8.41 26.74
N LEU A 425 10.48 -7.10 26.91
CA LEU A 425 9.73 -6.07 26.19
C LEU A 425 9.94 -6.17 24.68
N LYS A 426 11.19 -6.36 24.24
CA LYS A 426 11.52 -6.54 22.81
C LYS A 426 10.89 -7.81 22.23
N LYS A 427 10.82 -8.92 22.99
CA LYS A 427 10.12 -10.15 22.57
C LYS A 427 8.61 -9.96 22.43
N GLY A 428 8.01 -9.03 23.17
CA GLY A 428 6.59 -8.69 23.04
C GLY A 428 6.25 -7.85 21.80
N LEU A 429 7.25 -7.30 21.09
CA LEU A 429 7.04 -6.49 19.91
C LEU A 429 6.74 -7.36 18.68
N LEU A 430 5.57 -7.15 18.09
CA LEU A 430 5.11 -7.89 16.91
C LEU A 430 5.55 -7.15 15.64
N VAL A 431 6.54 -7.71 14.94
CA VAL A 431 7.06 -7.15 13.69
C VAL A 431 6.20 -7.57 12.52
N ASP A 432 5.76 -6.60 11.72
CA ASP A 432 4.94 -6.82 10.51
C ASP A 432 3.60 -7.55 10.76
N PHE A 433 3.11 -7.53 12.00
CA PHE A 433 1.83 -8.13 12.36
C PHE A 433 0.68 -7.14 12.15
N ASP A 434 -0.26 -7.51 11.29
CA ASP A 434 -1.51 -6.79 11.03
C ASP A 434 -2.70 -7.77 11.02
N PRO A 435 -3.56 -7.78 12.05
CA PRO A 435 -4.71 -8.69 12.11
C PRO A 435 -5.73 -8.44 11.01
N LEU A 436 -5.84 -7.21 10.47
CA LEU A 436 -6.71 -6.94 9.33
C LEU A 436 -6.18 -7.69 8.11
N ARG A 437 -4.88 -7.58 7.83
CA ARG A 437 -4.27 -8.25 6.69
C ARG A 437 -4.43 -9.77 6.77
N CYS A 438 -4.15 -10.37 7.93
CA CYS A 438 -4.34 -11.82 8.14
C CYS A 438 -5.79 -12.22 7.85
N TYR A 439 -6.76 -11.47 8.38
CA TYR A 439 -8.17 -11.78 8.16
C TYR A 439 -8.58 -11.63 6.70
N ILE A 440 -8.09 -10.62 5.98
CA ILE A 440 -8.34 -10.46 4.54
C ILE A 440 -7.76 -11.63 3.74
N GLU A 441 -6.54 -12.07 4.06
CA GLU A 441 -5.89 -13.21 3.41
C GLU A 441 -6.70 -14.52 3.63
N ASP A 442 -7.21 -14.74 4.85
CA ASP A 442 -8.11 -15.86 5.15
C ASP A 442 -9.41 -15.75 4.34
N LEU A 443 -10.01 -14.55 4.26
CA LEU A 443 -11.25 -14.33 3.51
C LEU A 443 -11.08 -14.58 2.01
N GLU A 444 -10.00 -14.09 1.41
CA GLU A 444 -9.71 -14.28 -0.01
C GLU A 444 -9.39 -15.73 -0.36
N LYS A 445 -8.81 -16.49 0.59
CA LYS A 445 -8.47 -17.90 0.42
C LYS A 445 -9.68 -18.82 0.57
N GLU A 446 -10.52 -18.58 1.57
CA GLU A 446 -11.66 -19.44 1.91
C GLU A 446 -12.92 -19.09 1.12
N PHE A 447 -13.16 -17.80 0.81
CA PHE A 447 -14.42 -17.33 0.22
C PHE A 447 -14.23 -16.75 -1.18
N ASN A 448 -13.88 -17.62 -2.13
CA ASN A 448 -13.59 -17.24 -3.52
C ASN A 448 -14.73 -16.50 -4.24
N SER A 449 -15.98 -16.70 -3.83
CA SER A 449 -17.18 -16.09 -4.42
C SER A 449 -17.43 -14.64 -3.97
N LEU A 450 -16.63 -14.13 -3.03
CA LEU A 450 -16.72 -12.78 -2.49
C LEU A 450 -15.55 -11.93 -2.98
N LYS A 451 -15.86 -10.70 -3.39
CA LYS A 451 -14.86 -9.64 -3.53
C LYS A 451 -14.83 -8.83 -2.25
N VAL A 452 -13.63 -8.70 -1.69
CA VAL A 452 -13.37 -8.01 -0.42
C VAL A 452 -12.87 -6.59 -0.67
N TRP A 453 -13.38 -5.63 0.10
CA TRP A 453 -13.05 -4.20 0.00
C TRP A 453 -12.70 -3.66 1.39
N TYR A 454 -11.52 -3.04 1.54
CA TYR A 454 -11.04 -2.61 2.86
C TYR A 454 -10.11 -1.38 2.80
N ASP A 455 -9.95 -0.70 3.94
CA ASP A 455 -8.97 0.38 4.17
C ASP A 455 -7.73 -0.20 4.88
N SER A 456 -6.62 -0.34 4.15
CA SER A 456 -5.34 -0.83 4.69
C SER A 456 -4.64 0.14 5.65
N LEU A 457 -5.12 1.39 5.73
CA LEU A 457 -4.53 2.44 6.55
C LEU A 457 -5.21 2.60 7.91
N GLY A 458 -6.14 1.70 8.27
CA GLY A 458 -6.73 1.63 9.62
C GLY A 458 -8.25 1.73 9.66
N GLY A 459 -8.96 1.25 8.63
CA GLY A 459 -10.42 1.18 8.68
C GLY A 459 -10.92 0.06 9.59
N ASP A 460 -12.05 0.29 10.22
CA ASP A 460 -12.76 -0.67 11.08
C ASP A 460 -13.90 -1.39 10.34
N VAL A 461 -13.87 -1.38 9.02
CA VAL A 461 -14.94 -1.92 8.17
C VAL A 461 -14.38 -2.62 6.94
N ILE A 462 -15.01 -3.74 6.59
CA ILE A 462 -14.78 -4.49 5.35
C ILE A 462 -16.11 -4.55 4.60
N GLY A 463 -16.10 -4.09 3.36
CA GLY A 463 -17.22 -4.25 2.43
C GLY A 463 -17.09 -5.55 1.65
N LEU A 464 -18.20 -6.23 1.41
CA LEU A 464 -18.26 -7.44 0.60
C LEU A 464 -19.19 -7.24 -0.59
N THR A 465 -18.80 -7.74 -1.76
CA THR A 465 -19.70 -7.83 -2.92
C THR A 465 -19.62 -9.21 -3.55
N TRP A 466 -20.74 -9.70 -4.06
CA TRP A 466 -20.81 -10.99 -4.74
C TRP A 466 -20.04 -10.94 -6.08
N ASP A 467 -19.13 -11.88 -6.31
CA ASP A 467 -18.47 -12.02 -7.60
C ASP A 467 -19.32 -12.89 -8.53
N SER A 468 -20.07 -12.23 -9.43
CA SER A 468 -20.95 -12.91 -10.38
C SER A 468 -20.19 -13.75 -11.42
N LYS A 469 -18.88 -13.51 -11.63
CA LYS A 469 -18.09 -14.22 -12.66
C LYS A 469 -17.66 -15.62 -12.24
N LYS A 470 -17.45 -15.85 -10.94
CA LYS A 470 -17.09 -17.17 -10.39
C LYS A 470 -18.29 -18.06 -10.10
N ARG A 471 -19.51 -17.56 -10.34
CA ARG A 471 -20.77 -18.24 -10.04
C ARG A 471 -21.27 -19.16 -11.17
N GLY A 472 -20.33 -19.75 -11.93
CA GLY A 472 -20.64 -20.64 -13.04
C GLY A 472 -20.63 -22.11 -12.62
N ARG A 473 -21.84 -22.70 -12.57
CA ARG A 473 -22.21 -24.15 -12.59
C ARG A 473 -21.46 -25.08 -11.62
N GLU A 474 -22.23 -25.69 -10.71
CA GLU A 474 -22.00 -26.96 -9.96
C GLU A 474 -21.66 -26.94 -8.46
N GLU A 475 -21.50 -25.79 -7.80
CA GLU A 475 -21.44 -25.79 -6.32
C GLU A 475 -22.84 -25.57 -5.72
N ALA A 476 -23.27 -26.52 -4.89
CA ALA A 476 -24.52 -26.47 -4.15
C ALA A 476 -24.71 -25.09 -3.50
N GLU A 477 -25.93 -24.54 -3.61
CA GLU A 477 -26.29 -23.22 -3.10
C GLU A 477 -26.15 -23.15 -1.58
N ASP A 478 -24.95 -22.84 -1.07
CA ASP A 478 -24.81 -22.38 0.30
C ASP A 478 -25.62 -21.08 0.45
N ASP A 479 -26.55 -21.07 1.41
CA ASP A 479 -27.34 -19.88 1.75
C ASP A 479 -26.35 -18.72 1.97
N PRO A 480 -26.49 -17.57 1.27
CA PRO A 480 -25.65 -16.40 1.49
C PRO A 480 -25.53 -16.01 2.96
N ILE A 481 -26.54 -16.31 3.78
CA ILE A 481 -26.51 -16.10 5.23
C ILE A 481 -25.53 -17.06 5.92
N ASP A 482 -25.53 -18.34 5.56
CA ASP A 482 -24.63 -19.32 6.16
C ASP A 482 -23.17 -19.08 5.76
N LEU A 483 -22.93 -18.66 4.51
CA LEU A 483 -21.63 -18.17 4.08
C LEU A 483 -21.17 -16.97 4.93
N LEU A 484 -22.06 -15.99 5.18
CA LEU A 484 -21.73 -14.81 5.99
C LEU A 484 -21.56 -15.15 7.48
N LYS A 485 -22.19 -16.21 8.00
CA LYS A 485 -21.89 -16.75 9.33
C LYS A 485 -20.48 -17.35 9.36
N ALA A 486 -20.10 -18.12 8.35
CA ALA A 486 -18.75 -18.68 8.23
C ALA A 486 -17.67 -17.58 8.15
N VAL A 487 -17.92 -16.53 7.36
CA VAL A 487 -17.09 -15.30 7.34
C VAL A 487 -16.94 -14.71 8.75
N GLY A 488 -18.04 -14.68 9.52
CA GLY A 488 -18.02 -14.21 10.90
C GLY A 488 -17.20 -15.09 11.85
N GLU A 489 -17.27 -16.41 11.70
CA GLU A 489 -16.47 -17.35 12.50
C GLU A 489 -14.98 -17.30 12.16
N ALA A 490 -14.60 -17.14 10.89
CA ALA A 490 -13.21 -16.92 10.48
C ALA A 490 -12.61 -15.66 11.15
N GLY A 491 -13.43 -14.62 11.35
CA GLY A 491 -13.04 -13.38 12.02
C GLY A 491 -13.17 -13.39 13.55
N LYS A 492 -13.40 -14.54 14.18
CA LYS A 492 -13.75 -14.62 15.61
C LYS A 492 -12.71 -13.94 16.49
N GLY A 493 -13.17 -12.99 17.31
CA GLY A 493 -12.30 -12.22 18.20
C GLY A 493 -11.81 -10.89 17.63
N PHE A 494 -11.88 -10.71 16.31
CA PHE A 494 -11.52 -9.47 15.62
C PHE A 494 -12.75 -8.79 14.99
N MET A 495 -13.65 -9.59 14.42
CA MET A 495 -14.95 -9.19 13.91
C MET A 495 -15.89 -8.79 15.06
N ARG A 496 -16.54 -7.64 14.90
CA ARG A 496 -17.58 -7.11 15.80
C ARG A 496 -18.97 -7.55 15.36
N SER A 497 -19.31 -7.34 14.10
CA SER A 497 -20.63 -7.73 13.57
C SER A 497 -20.61 -7.87 12.06
N VAL A 498 -21.41 -8.80 11.52
CA VAL A 498 -21.65 -8.96 10.08
C VAL A 498 -23.09 -8.60 9.74
N TYR A 499 -23.27 -7.68 8.80
CA TYR A 499 -24.57 -7.26 8.30
C TYR A 499 -24.76 -7.67 6.84
N PHE A 500 -25.90 -8.27 6.56
CA PHE A 500 -26.36 -8.58 5.22
C PHE A 500 -27.29 -7.46 4.72
N LEU A 501 -26.93 -6.85 3.58
CA LEU A 501 -27.64 -5.70 3.01
C LEU A 501 -28.45 -6.07 1.78
N LYS A 502 -27.86 -6.82 0.85
CA LYS A 502 -28.46 -7.14 -0.45
C LYS A 502 -28.23 -8.58 -0.81
N ALA A 503 -29.31 -9.24 -1.23
CA ALA A 503 -29.22 -10.56 -1.81
C ALA A 503 -28.43 -10.56 -3.11
N PRO A 504 -27.73 -11.66 -3.44
CA PRO A 504 -27.07 -11.80 -4.72
C PRO A 504 -28.05 -11.57 -5.86
N ARG A 505 -27.67 -10.74 -6.84
CA ARG A 505 -28.44 -10.63 -8.07
C ARG A 505 -28.26 -11.92 -8.85
N LEU A 506 -29.33 -12.72 -8.97
CA LEU A 506 -29.36 -13.83 -9.92
C LEU A 506 -29.27 -13.23 -11.32
N VAL A 507 -28.19 -13.55 -12.03
CA VAL A 507 -28.07 -13.20 -13.46
C VAL A 507 -28.90 -14.25 -14.20
N ASN A 508 -30.12 -13.89 -14.58
CA ASN A 508 -30.92 -14.65 -15.54
C ASN A 508 -30.40 -14.41 -16.96
#